data_AF-A0A3C1VFJ0-F1
#
_entry.id   AF-A0A3C1VFJ0-F1
#
_cell.length_a   1.000
_cell.length_b   1.000
_cell.length_c   1.000
_cell.angle_alpha   90.00
_cell.angle_beta   90.00
_cell.angle_gamma   90.00
#
_symmetry.space_group_name_H-M   'P 1'
#
loop_
_entity.id
_entity.type
_entity.pdbx_description
1 polymer ?
#
loop_
_entity_poly.entity_id
_entity_poly.type
_entity_poly.pdbx_seq_one_letter_code
_entity_poly.pdbx_strand_id
1 'polypeptide(L)' 'MSTVAEIKAAIDQLTLQERCELEALLHPFEDDEWDKQMKRDAAAGKFGALHDAADAEHDAGKTVPLTDILREP' A
#
# COMPACT_ATOMS: atom_id res chain seq x y z
N MET A 1 21.97 -12.24 -20.33
CA MET A 1 20.83 -12.81 -19.59
C MET A 1 21.17 -12.70 -18.13
N SER A 2 20.32 -12.05 -17.34
CA SER A 2 20.46 -12.06 -15.88
C SER A 2 19.92 -13.37 -15.32
N THR A 3 20.57 -13.89 -14.29
CA THR A 3 20.13 -15.05 -13.52
C THR A 3 18.98 -14.67 -12.57
N VAL A 4 18.23 -15.67 -12.13
CA VAL A 4 17.18 -15.47 -11.11
C VAL A 4 17.76 -14.89 -9.81
N ALA A 5 19.00 -15.26 -9.44
CA ALA A 5 19.67 -14.73 -8.27
C ALA A 5 19.97 -13.22 -8.40
N GLU A 6 20.43 -12.77 -9.57
CA GLU A 6 20.68 -11.36 -9.84
C GLU A 6 19.39 -10.54 -9.86
N ILE A 7 18.29 -11.10 -10.37
CA ILE A 7 16.98 -10.45 -10.33
C ILE A 7 16.49 -10.29 -8.90
N LYS A 8 16.62 -11.32 -8.05
CA LYS A 8 16.25 -11.21 -6.63
C LYS A 8 17.05 -10.15 -5.89
N ALA A 9 18.36 -10.13 -6.09
CA ALA A 9 19.22 -9.12 -5.49
C ALA A 9 18.85 -7.69 -5.93
N ALA A 10 18.42 -7.51 -7.18
CA ALA A 10 17.94 -6.22 -7.67
C ALA A 10 16.59 -5.84 -7.04
N ILE A 11 15.66 -6.78 -6.87
CA ILE A 11 14.37 -6.55 -6.19
C ILE A 11 14.58 -6.05 -4.75
N ASP A 12 15.58 -6.58 -4.06
CA ASP A 12 15.89 -6.16 -2.68
C ASP A 12 16.30 -4.69 -2.58
N GLN A 13 16.86 -4.10 -3.65
CA GLN A 13 17.29 -2.71 -3.69
C GLN A 13 16.20 -1.73 -4.15
N LEU A 14 15.04 -2.22 -4.58
CA LEU A 14 13.95 -1.36 -5.05
C LEU A 14 13.34 -0.54 -3.91
N THR A 15 13.02 0.73 -4.22
CA THR A 15 12.18 1.57 -3.37
C THR A 15 10.77 1.00 -3.26
N LEU A 16 9.98 1.48 -2.28
CA LEU A 16 8.59 1.05 -2.11
C LEU A 16 7.77 1.27 -3.39
N GLN A 17 7.95 2.42 -4.05
CA GLN A 17 7.23 2.74 -5.28
C GLN A 17 7.60 1.76 -6.42
N GLU A 18 8.89 1.51 -6.64
CA GLU A 18 9.35 0.59 -7.69
C GLU A 18 8.90 -0.86 -7.41
N ARG A 19 8.83 -1.26 -6.12
CA ARG A 19 8.24 -2.55 -5.73
C ARG A 19 6.76 -2.63 -6.10
N CYS A 20 5.98 -1.58 -5.84
CA CYS A 20 4.57 -1.53 -6.24
C CYS A 20 4.40 -1.61 -7.77
N GLU A 21 5.24 -0.91 -8.53
CA GLU A 21 5.22 -0.97 -9.99
C GLU A 21 5.58 -2.38 -10.51
N LEU A 22 6.58 -3.03 -9.91
CA LEU A 22 6.94 -4.41 -10.23
C LEU A 22 5.81 -5.39 -9.90
N GLU A 23 5.17 -5.24 -8.73
CA GLU A 23 4.03 -6.08 -8.34
C GLU A 23 2.86 -5.92 -9.31
N ALA A 24 2.54 -4.68 -9.73
CA ALA A 24 1.50 -4.43 -10.74
C ALA A 24 1.84 -5.06 -12.10
N LEU A 25 3.13 -5.10 -12.47
CA LEU A 25 3.59 -5.78 -13.69
C LEU A 25 3.45 -7.30 -13.59
N LEU A 26 3.84 -7.90 -12.46
CA LEU A 26 3.81 -9.35 -12.25
C LEU A 26 2.39 -9.88 -12.00
N HIS A 27 1.53 -9.05 -11.42
CA HIS A 27 0.16 -9.37 -11.06
C HIS A 27 -0.80 -8.39 -11.75
N PRO A 28 -1.02 -8.54 -13.07
CA PRO A 28 -1.98 -7.72 -13.80
C PRO A 28 -3.41 -8.20 -13.50
N PHE A 29 -3.79 -8.20 -12.22
CA PHE A 29 -5.15 -8.46 -11.83
C PHE A 29 -6.02 -7.37 -12.42
N GLU A 30 -7.06 -7.78 -13.15
CA GLU A 30 -8.06 -6.82 -13.59
C GLU A 30 -8.74 -6.24 -12.36
N ASP A 31 -8.93 -4.92 -12.36
CA ASP A 31 -9.77 -4.26 -11.37
C ASP A 31 -11.11 -4.99 -11.29
N ASP A 32 -11.41 -5.53 -10.12
CA ASP A 32 -12.74 -6.07 -9.88
C ASP A 32 -13.73 -4.91 -9.64
N GLU A 33 -15.00 -5.25 -9.39
CA GLU A 33 -16.02 -4.22 -9.18
C GLU A 33 -15.78 -3.38 -7.92
N TRP A 34 -15.10 -3.94 -6.92
CA TRP A 34 -14.71 -3.23 -5.72
C TRP A 34 -13.60 -2.22 -6.01
N ASP A 35 -12.57 -2.61 -6.76
CA ASP A 35 -11.49 -1.71 -7.18
C ASP A 35 -12.02 -0.50 -7.98
N LYS A 36 -12.90 -0.76 -8.96
CA LYS A 36 -13.53 0.30 -9.77
C LYS A 36 -14.41 1.22 -8.94
N GLN A 37 -15.08 0.69 -7.91
CA GLN A 37 -15.88 1.51 -7.00
C GLN A 37 -14.97 2.37 -6.13
N MET A 38 -13.92 1.81 -5.53
CA MET A 38 -12.98 2.53 -4.68
C MET A 38 -12.30 3.68 -5.43
N LYS A 39 -11.89 3.46 -6.69
CA LYS A 39 -11.32 4.51 -7.55
C LYS A 39 -12.30 5.66 -7.81
N ARG A 40 -13.56 5.34 -8.10
CA ARG A 40 -14.62 6.36 -8.29
C ARG A 40 -14.89 7.14 -7.00
N ASP A 41 -14.95 6.46 -5.87
CA ASP A 41 -15.26 7.06 -4.57
C ASP A 41 -14.11 7.95 -4.08
N ALA A 42 -12.86 7.54 -4.32
CA ALA A 42 -11.67 8.36 -4.09
C ALA A 42 -11.69 9.62 -4.97
N ALA A 43 -11.97 9.48 -6.27
CA ALA A 43 -12.08 10.62 -7.19
C ALA A 43 -13.24 11.57 -6.82
N ALA A 44 -14.31 11.04 -6.20
CA ALA A 44 -15.42 11.83 -5.68
C ALA A 44 -15.13 12.46 -4.30
N GLY A 45 -13.96 12.21 -3.70
CA GLY A 45 -13.56 12.79 -2.42
C GLY A 45 -14.27 12.21 -1.19
N LYS A 46 -14.93 11.05 -1.31
CA LYS A 46 -15.74 10.48 -0.22
C LYS A 46 -14.95 10.17 1.05
N PHE A 47 -13.65 9.95 0.93
CA PHE A 47 -12.79 9.55 2.05
C PHE A 47 -12.18 10.72 2.82
N GLY A 48 -12.39 11.98 2.38
CA GLY A 48 -11.79 13.15 3.03
C GLY A 48 -12.13 13.25 4.52
N ALA A 49 -13.42 13.17 4.87
CA ALA A 49 -13.85 13.26 6.27
C ALA A 49 -13.34 12.09 7.13
N LEU A 50 -13.14 10.90 6.55
CA LEU A 50 -12.56 9.76 7.25
C LEU A 50 -11.06 9.95 7.47
N HIS A 51 -10.36 10.55 6.51
CA HIS A 51 -8.94 10.89 6.62
C HIS A 51 -8.71 11.95 7.69
N ASP A 52 -9.48 13.04 7.66
CA ASP A 52 -9.41 14.12 8.67
C ASP A 52 -9.66 13.57 10.09
N ALA A 53 -10.63 12.66 10.23
CA ALA A 53 -10.91 12.02 11.51
C ALA A 53 -9.75 11.13 11.97
N ALA A 54 -9.17 10.32 11.06
CA ALA A 54 -8.02 9.47 11.37
C ALA A 54 -6.80 10.29 11.82
N ASP A 55 -6.51 11.39 11.12
CA ASP A 55 -5.42 12.30 11.48
C ASP A 55 -5.65 12.94 12.85
N ALA A 56 -6.87 13.41 13.13
CA ALA A 56 -7.21 13.97 14.44
C ALA A 56 -7.06 12.96 15.58
N GLU A 57 -7.37 11.68 15.34
CA GLU A 57 -7.17 10.62 16.33
C GLU A 57 -5.69 10.25 16.52
N HIS A 58 -4.91 10.27 15.44
CA HIS A 58 -3.47 10.10 15.49
C HIS A 58 -2.81 11.21 16.32
N ASP A 59 -3.12 12.47 16.02
CA ASP A 59 -2.62 13.65 16.73
C ASP A 59 -3.05 13.67 18.21
N ALA A 60 -4.23 13.13 18.52
CA ALA A 60 -4.70 12.93 19.89
C ALA A 60 -4.02 11.77 20.62
N GLY A 61 -3.07 11.07 19.99
CA GLY A 61 -2.31 9.96 20.59
C GLY A 61 -3.12 8.69 20.76
N LYS A 62 -4.20 8.49 19.99
CA LYS A 62 -5.06 7.29 20.08
C LYS A 62 -4.57 6.13 19.24
N THR A 63 -3.57 6.34 18.39
CA THR A 63 -2.93 5.28 17.59
C THR A 63 -1.74 4.70 18.34
N VAL A 64 -1.47 3.41 18.12
CA VAL A 64 -0.24 2.76 18.57
C VAL A 64 0.64 2.43 17.35
N PRO A 65 1.97 2.37 17.51
CA PRO A 65 2.86 1.90 16.45
C PRO A 65 2.45 0.52 15.96
N LEU A 66 2.46 0.33 14.63
CA LEU A 66 2.11 -0.97 14.03
C LEU A 66 3.03 -2.09 14.53
N THR A 67 4.30 -1.79 14.82
CA THR A 67 5.28 -2.72 15.41
C THR A 67 4.86 -3.27 16.77
N ASP A 68 4.09 -2.49 17.54
CA ASP A 68 3.65 -2.89 18.87
C ASP A 68 2.47 -3.87 18.78
N ILE A 69 1.73 -3.84 17.65
CA ILE A 69 0.63 -4.75 17.30
C ILE A 69 1.18 -6.03 16.64
N LEU A 70 2.07 -5.89 15.66
CA LEU A 70 2.65 -6.98 14.88
C LEU A 70 3.76 -7.72 15.64
N ARG A 71 3.61 -7.97 16.95
CA ARG A 71 4.56 -8.82 17.70
C ARG A 71 4.56 -10.23 17.11
N GLU A 72 5.42 -10.45 16.13
CA GLU A 72 5.87 -11.78 15.76
C GLU A 72 6.78 -12.30 16.89
N PRO A 73 6.61 -13.54 17.35
CA PRO A 73 7.50 -14.17 18.31
C PRO A 73 8.92 -14.37 17.77
#